data_AF-A0A9X3CAT0-F1
#
_entry.id   AF-A0A9X3CAT0-F1
#
_cell.length_a   1.000
_cell.length_b   1.000
_cell.length_c   1.000
_cell.angle_alpha   90.00
_cell.angle_beta   90.00
_cell.angle_gamma   90.00
#
_symmetry.space_group_name_H-M   'P 1'
#
loop_
_entity.id
_entity.type
_entity.pdbx_description
1 polymer ?
#
loop_
_entity_poly.entity_id
_entity_poly.type
_entity_poly.pdbx_seq_one_letter_code
_entity_poly.pdbx_strand_id
1 'polypeptide(L)'
;MNKQVIKLIENYEYPLINSIIYPNGDMLVMESYKNSNNKYILRVLCKSTIDSYFEYNSLDYVSSIFASVMVENDIYQIFAGGGSMGGDGIVYVFNKNIQEFLWFFFLDNSDVFVSAIFESPTEIICMSTSGLKIRFPIHQPDKMEVIYED
;
A
#
# COMPACT_ATOMS: atom_id res chain seq x y z
N MET A 1 11.63 -14.20 0.96
CA MET A 1 10.26 -13.69 0.82
C MET A 1 9.26 -14.83 1.07
N ASN A 2 8.13 -14.55 1.71
CA ASN A 2 7.04 -15.51 1.97
C ASN A 2 6.39 -15.95 0.64
N LYS A 3 5.93 -17.21 0.57
CA LYS A 3 5.39 -17.80 -0.67
C LYS A 3 4.12 -17.13 -1.18
N GLN A 4 3.22 -16.70 -0.28
CA GLN A 4 2.00 -16.00 -0.68
C GLN A 4 2.33 -14.59 -1.20
N VAL A 5 3.28 -13.90 -0.56
CA VAL A 5 3.75 -12.58 -1.02
C VAL A 5 4.37 -12.68 -2.42
N ILE A 6 5.17 -13.70 -2.70
CA ILE A 6 5.72 -13.95 -4.05
C ILE A 6 4.60 -14.07 -5.07
N LYS A 7 3.60 -14.92 -4.81
CA LYS A 7 2.47 -15.15 -5.74
C LYS A 7 1.69 -13.88 -6.03
N LEU A 8 1.39 -13.09 -5.00
CA LEU A 8 0.69 -11.82 -5.15
C LEU A 8 1.44 -10.84 -6.06
N ILE A 9 2.77 -10.72 -5.88
CA ILE A 9 3.60 -9.86 -6.71
C ILE A 9 3.64 -10.37 -8.16
N GLU A 10 3.83 -11.69 -8.36
CA GLU A 10 3.90 -12.29 -9.69
C GLU A 10 2.57 -12.22 -10.46
N ASN A 11 1.45 -12.31 -9.75
CA ASN A 11 0.10 -12.23 -10.33
C ASN A 11 -0.44 -10.80 -10.44
N TYR A 12 0.26 -9.80 -9.89
CA TYR A 12 -0.25 -8.44 -9.73
C TYR A 12 -1.58 -8.43 -8.94
N GLU A 13 -1.59 -9.04 -7.75
CA GLU A 13 -2.77 -9.21 -6.90
C GLU A 13 -2.52 -8.72 -5.47
N TYR A 14 -3.58 -8.29 -4.78
CA TYR A 14 -3.55 -7.93 -3.36
C TYR A 14 -4.73 -8.55 -2.61
N PRO A 15 -4.58 -9.08 -1.39
CA PRO A 15 -5.71 -9.60 -0.62
C PRO A 15 -6.72 -8.49 -0.30
N LEU A 16 -8.02 -8.76 -0.37
CA LEU A 16 -9.06 -7.75 -0.11
C LEU A 16 -9.15 -7.41 1.39
N ILE A 17 -8.17 -6.64 1.89
CA ILE A 17 -8.06 -6.14 3.25
C ILE A 17 -7.13 -4.92 3.29
N ASN A 18 -7.59 -3.83 3.90
CA ASN A 18 -6.79 -2.64 4.14
C ASN A 18 -5.56 -3.00 4.98
N SER A 19 -4.36 -2.93 4.39
CA SER A 19 -3.16 -3.42 5.07
C SER A 19 -1.86 -2.90 4.46
N ILE A 20 -0.78 -3.12 5.23
CA ILE A 20 0.61 -3.12 4.74
C ILE A 20 1.14 -4.54 4.86
N ILE A 21 1.65 -5.12 3.77
CA ILE A 21 2.26 -6.45 3.74
C ILE A 21 3.77 -6.31 3.54
N TYR A 22 4.53 -7.08 4.32
CA TYR A 22 5.98 -7.14 4.27
C TYR A 22 6.49 -8.42 3.58
N PRO A 23 7.77 -8.46 3.14
CA PRO A 23 8.34 -9.59 2.39
C PRO A 23 8.34 -10.90 3.18
N ASN A 24 8.37 -10.83 4.52
CA ASN A 24 8.31 -12.00 5.40
C ASN A 24 6.88 -12.55 5.59
N GLY A 25 5.85 -11.88 5.04
CA GLY A 25 4.45 -12.25 5.21
C GLY A 25 3.78 -11.62 6.44
N ASP A 26 4.50 -10.82 7.22
CA ASP A 26 3.88 -9.97 8.24
C ASP A 26 2.92 -8.99 7.57
N MET A 27 1.79 -8.75 8.23
CA MET A 27 0.74 -7.85 7.76
C MET A 27 0.33 -6.91 8.89
N LEU A 28 0.24 -5.62 8.61
CA LEU A 28 -0.41 -4.64 9.49
C LEU A 28 -1.78 -4.36 8.93
N VAL A 29 -2.83 -4.79 9.64
CA VAL A 29 -4.20 -4.50 9.26
C VAL A 29 -4.51 -3.06 9.62
N MET A 30 -5.11 -2.34 8.68
CA MET A 30 -5.37 -0.91 8.76
C MET A 30 -6.86 -0.66 8.96
N GLU A 31 -7.18 0.24 9.89
CA GLU A 31 -8.49 0.88 9.91
C GLU A 31 -8.41 2.16 9.06
N SER A 32 -9.32 2.29 8.08
CA SER A 32 -9.43 3.45 7.20
C SER A 32 -10.88 3.89 7.09
N TYR A 33 -11.18 5.14 7.44
CA TYR A 33 -12.51 5.72 7.26
C TYR A 33 -12.44 7.24 7.16
N LYS A 34 -13.49 7.89 6.64
CA LYS A 34 -13.63 9.35 6.72
C LYS A 34 -14.45 9.72 7.95
N ASN A 35 -13.98 10.70 8.73
CA ASN A 35 -14.75 11.24 9.85
C ASN A 35 -15.83 12.24 9.36
N SER A 36 -16.59 12.82 10.29
CA SER A 36 -17.66 13.79 9.98
C SER A 36 -17.20 15.05 9.24
N ASN A 37 -15.91 15.38 9.32
CA ASN A 37 -15.31 16.52 8.63
C ASN A 37 -14.70 16.11 7.28
N ASN A 38 -15.05 14.93 6.77
CA ASN A 38 -14.53 14.35 5.53
C ASN A 38 -12.99 14.14 5.54
N LYS A 39 -12.38 14.09 6.73
CA LYS A 39 -10.94 13.82 6.89
C LYS A 39 -10.73 12.31 7.01
N TYR A 40 -9.80 11.77 6.22
CA TYR A 40 -9.37 10.37 6.33
C TYR A 40 -8.68 10.12 7.67
N ILE A 41 -9.18 9.14 8.41
CA ILE A 41 -8.53 8.57 9.58
C ILE A 41 -7.93 7.25 9.13
N LEU A 42 -6.62 7.11 9.31
CA LEU A 42 -5.87 5.92 8.98
C LEU A 42 -5.01 5.54 10.18
N ARG A 43 -5.15 4.31 10.67
CA ARG A 43 -4.33 3.79 11.77
C ARG A 43 -4.15 2.28 11.70
N VAL A 44 -3.03 1.78 12.22
CA VAL A 44 -2.84 0.34 12.41
C VAL A 44 -3.86 -0.15 13.44
N LEU A 45 -4.67 -1.14 13.05
CA LEU A 45 -5.65 -1.79 13.92
C LEU A 45 -4.99 -2.92 14.71
N CYS A 46 -4.28 -3.82 14.01
CA CYS A 46 -3.57 -4.93 14.62
C CYS A 46 -2.49 -5.50 13.69
N LYS A 47 -1.63 -6.35 14.26
CA LYS A 47 -0.68 -7.18 13.49
C LYS A 47 -1.32 -8.53 13.16
N SER A 48 -1.13 -9.00 11.94
CA SER A 48 -1.51 -10.33 11.45
C SER A 48 -0.45 -10.85 10.46
N THR A 49 -0.77 -11.88 9.70
CA THR A 49 0.04 -12.40 8.60
C THR A 49 -0.82 -12.69 7.37
N ILE A 50 -0.19 -12.70 6.20
CA ILE A 50 -0.86 -13.09 4.96
C ILE A 50 -1.32 -14.55 4.98
N ASP A 51 -0.56 -15.43 5.61
CA ASP A 51 -0.93 -16.84 5.73
C ASP A 51 -2.20 -17.01 6.57
N SER A 52 -2.32 -16.25 7.67
CA SER A 52 -3.55 -16.23 8.47
C SER A 52 -4.73 -15.65 7.69
N TYR A 53 -4.53 -14.64 6.85
CA TYR A 53 -5.62 -14.13 5.99
C TYR A 53 -6.20 -15.24 5.10
N PHE A 54 -5.34 -15.98 4.39
CA PHE A 54 -5.77 -17.06 3.50
C PHE A 54 -6.14 -18.37 4.20
N GLU A 55 -5.90 -18.49 5.51
CA GLU A 55 -6.49 -19.56 6.33
C GLU A 55 -8.01 -19.35 6.50
N TYR A 56 -8.44 -18.09 6.61
CA TYR A 56 -9.85 -17.75 6.85
C TYR A 56 -10.59 -17.25 5.60
N ASN A 57 -9.89 -16.98 4.50
CA ASN A 57 -10.45 -16.44 3.27
C ASN A 57 -10.02 -17.25 2.05
N SER A 58 -10.81 -17.21 0.98
CA SER A 58 -10.46 -17.84 -0.30
C SER A 58 -9.19 -17.21 -0.89
N LEU A 59 -8.40 -17.99 -1.64
CA LEU A 59 -7.30 -17.45 -2.44
C LEU A 59 -7.80 -16.47 -3.52
N ASP A 60 -9.06 -16.58 -3.93
CA ASP A 60 -9.70 -15.68 -4.90
C ASP A 60 -10.19 -14.37 -4.28
N TYR A 61 -10.09 -14.19 -2.95
CA TYR A 61 -10.41 -12.93 -2.27
C TYR A 61 -9.25 -11.93 -2.41
N VAL A 62 -9.00 -11.55 -3.65
CA VAL A 62 -7.93 -10.64 -4.06
C VAL A 62 -8.47 -9.58 -5.04
N SER A 63 -7.81 -8.43 -5.08
CA SER A 63 -7.93 -7.44 -6.14
C SER A 63 -6.78 -7.59 -7.12
N SER A 64 -7.07 -7.57 -8.42
CA SER A 64 -6.02 -7.33 -9.43
C SER A 64 -5.50 -5.90 -9.29
N ILE A 65 -4.21 -5.70 -9.54
CA ILE A 65 -3.51 -4.45 -9.30
C ILE A 65 -3.04 -3.85 -10.61
N PHE A 66 -3.23 -2.54 -10.76
CA PHE A 66 -2.76 -1.77 -11.90
C PHE A 66 -1.97 -0.57 -11.40
N ALA A 67 -0.63 -0.64 -11.52
CA ALA A 67 0.25 0.48 -11.25
C ALA A 67 0.23 1.45 -12.44
N SER A 68 -0.33 2.65 -12.22
CA SER A 68 -0.39 3.72 -13.22
C SER A 68 0.72 4.75 -13.05
N VAL A 69 1.40 4.74 -11.90
CA VAL A 69 2.47 5.66 -11.52
C VAL A 69 3.71 4.86 -11.15
N MET A 70 4.85 5.30 -11.66
CA MET A 70 6.17 4.83 -11.24
C MET A 70 7.08 6.02 -11.06
N VAL A 71 7.71 6.12 -9.89
CA VAL A 71 8.77 7.09 -9.59
C VAL A 71 9.96 6.39 -8.97
N GLU A 72 11.14 6.93 -9.17
CA GLU A 72 12.36 6.36 -8.63
C GLU A 72 13.37 7.42 -8.22
N ASN A 73 14.25 7.02 -7.30
CA ASN A 73 15.50 7.70 -7.02
C ASN A 73 16.67 6.71 -7.20
N ASP A 74 17.85 7.07 -6.70
CA ASP A 74 19.05 6.23 -6.81
C ASP A 74 18.95 4.88 -6.09
N ILE A 75 18.07 4.76 -5.08
CA ILE A 75 17.97 3.58 -4.20
C ILE A 75 16.62 2.88 -4.39
N TYR A 76 15.54 3.62 -4.54
CA TYR A 76 14.18 3.09 -4.46
C TYR A 76 13.41 3.30 -5.76
N GLN A 77 12.56 2.33 -6.06
CA GLN A 77 11.51 2.41 -7.06
C GLN A 77 10.17 2.25 -6.36
N ILE A 78 9.26 3.17 -6.64
CA ILE A 78 7.93 3.20 -6.04
C ILE A 78 6.91 3.10 -7.16
N PHE A 79 5.91 2.29 -6.93
CA PHE A 79 4.77 2.14 -7.80
C PHE A 79 3.51 2.52 -7.03
N ALA A 80 2.62 3.22 -7.70
CA ALA A 80 1.32 3.61 -7.17
C ALA A 80 0.24 3.42 -8.24
N GLY A 81 -0.98 3.22 -7.80
CA GLY A 81 -2.10 2.96 -8.71
C GLY A 81 -3.35 2.55 -7.97
N GLY A 82 -4.09 1.60 -8.57
CA GLY A 82 -5.32 1.10 -7.98
C GLY A 82 -5.55 -0.37 -8.25
N GLY A 83 -6.78 -0.80 -7.95
CA GLY A 83 -7.23 -2.18 -8.07
C GLY A 83 -8.53 -2.33 -8.86
N SER A 84 -9.00 -3.57 -8.98
CA SER A 84 -10.14 -3.94 -9.83
C SER A 84 -11.51 -3.64 -9.22
N MET A 85 -11.61 -3.30 -7.93
CA MET A 85 -12.89 -3.09 -7.23
C MET A 85 -13.35 -1.63 -7.22
N GLY A 86 -12.64 -0.73 -7.91
CA GLY A 86 -13.04 0.65 -8.17
C GLY A 86 -12.72 1.66 -7.06
N GLY A 87 -12.73 1.24 -5.79
CA GLY A 87 -12.30 2.06 -4.63
C GLY A 87 -10.84 1.86 -4.22
N ASP A 88 -10.14 0.97 -4.92
CA ASP A 88 -8.85 0.46 -4.50
C ASP A 88 -7.71 1.42 -4.85
N GLY A 89 -6.86 1.71 -3.87
CA GLY A 89 -5.57 2.38 -4.06
C GLY A 89 -4.43 1.56 -3.49
N ILE A 90 -3.32 1.56 -4.23
CA ILE A 90 -2.14 0.79 -3.89
C ILE A 90 -0.85 1.62 -3.95
N VAL A 91 0.11 1.25 -3.12
CA VAL A 91 1.50 1.73 -3.17
C VAL A 91 2.43 0.58 -2.82
N TYR A 92 3.49 0.34 -3.59
CA TYR A 92 4.51 -0.65 -3.26
C TYR A 92 5.92 -0.18 -3.62
N VAL A 93 6.89 -0.68 -2.87
CA VAL A 93 8.26 -0.17 -2.89
C VAL A 93 9.27 -1.28 -3.09
N PHE A 94 10.24 -1.02 -3.96
CA PHE A 94 11.43 -1.84 -4.18
C PHE A 94 12.70 -1.05 -3.88
N ASN A 95 13.70 -1.72 -3.32
CA ASN A 95 15.08 -1.26 -3.31
C ASN A 95 15.79 -1.77 -4.58
N LYS A 96 16.17 -0.84 -5.46
CA LYS A 96 16.80 -1.10 -6.76
C LYS A 96 18.18 -1.71 -6.63
N ASN A 97 18.95 -1.30 -5.61
CA ASN A 97 20.34 -1.69 -5.46
C ASN A 97 20.51 -3.17 -5.12
N ILE A 98 19.56 -3.70 -4.34
CA ILE A 98 19.55 -5.11 -3.89
C ILE A 98 18.39 -5.91 -4.50
N GLN A 99 17.63 -5.29 -5.41
CA GLN A 99 16.46 -5.87 -6.08
C GLN A 99 15.45 -6.49 -5.10
N GLU A 100 15.20 -5.81 -3.99
CA GLU A 100 14.37 -6.32 -2.89
C GLU A 100 13.05 -5.56 -2.80
N PHE A 101 11.93 -6.29 -2.80
CA PHE A 101 10.62 -5.78 -2.41
C PHE A 101 10.62 -5.42 -0.92
N LEU A 102 10.12 -4.24 -0.55
CA LEU A 102 10.17 -3.75 0.85
C LEU A 102 8.81 -3.83 1.56
N TRP A 103 7.73 -3.41 0.91
CA TRP A 103 6.37 -3.47 1.45
C TRP A 103 5.33 -3.10 0.39
N PHE A 104 4.08 -3.48 0.66
CA PHE A 104 2.92 -3.26 -0.20
C PHE A 104 1.72 -2.79 0.62
N PHE A 105 1.28 -1.57 0.36
CA PHE A 105 0.13 -0.91 0.96
C PHE A 105 -1.10 -0.97 0.05
N PHE A 106 -2.27 -1.18 0.65
CA PHE A 106 -3.58 -1.20 -0.02
C PHE A 106 -4.66 -0.56 0.85
N LEU A 107 -5.55 0.19 0.21
CA LEU A 107 -6.83 0.66 0.75
C LEU A 107 -7.95 0.41 -0.24
N ASP A 108 -9.10 -0.06 0.23
CA ASP A 108 -10.34 -0.29 -0.54
C ASP A 108 -11.22 0.98 -0.68
N ASN A 109 -10.80 2.08 -0.06
CA ASN A 109 -11.58 3.30 0.05
C ASN A 109 -10.79 4.59 -0.24
N SER A 110 -9.64 4.48 -0.89
CA SER A 110 -8.81 5.64 -1.25
C SER A 110 -9.02 6.10 -2.69
N ASP A 111 -9.65 5.28 -3.53
CA ASP A 111 -9.52 5.31 -4.99
C ASP A 111 -8.05 5.21 -5.45
N VAL A 112 -7.84 5.30 -6.77
CA VAL A 112 -6.54 5.11 -7.44
C VAL A 112 -5.53 6.18 -6.98
N PHE A 113 -4.33 5.77 -6.57
CA PHE A 113 -3.18 6.67 -6.42
C PHE A 113 -2.62 7.08 -7.79
N VAL A 114 -2.65 8.38 -8.09
CA VAL A 114 -2.33 8.95 -9.41
C VAL A 114 -1.12 9.88 -9.39
N SER A 115 -0.53 10.10 -8.22
CA SER A 115 0.72 10.84 -8.10
C SER A 115 1.56 10.25 -6.96
N ALA A 116 2.88 10.27 -7.16
CA ALA A 116 3.88 9.89 -6.19
C ALA A 116 5.09 10.83 -6.36
N ILE A 117 5.64 11.36 -5.28
CA ILE A 117 6.85 12.18 -5.29
C ILE A 117 7.74 11.87 -4.10
N PHE A 118 9.06 11.87 -4.29
CA PHE A 118 9.99 11.86 -3.16
C PHE A 118 10.00 13.25 -2.52
N GLU A 119 9.62 13.34 -1.25
CA GLU A 119 9.79 14.55 -0.44
C GLU A 119 11.23 14.62 0.10
N SER A 120 11.80 13.45 0.41
CA SER A 120 13.20 13.26 0.77
C SER A 120 13.69 11.91 0.20
N PRO A 121 14.99 11.56 0.29
CA PRO A 121 15.49 10.28 -0.22
C PRO A 121 14.83 9.04 0.40
N THR A 122 14.19 9.18 1.56
CA THR A 122 13.57 8.09 2.33
C THR A 122 12.08 8.32 2.63
N GLU A 123 11.47 9.35 2.05
CA GLU A 123 10.06 9.67 2.26
C GLU A 123 9.37 9.97 0.93
N ILE A 124 8.18 9.39 0.76
CA ILE A 124 7.35 9.55 -0.41
C ILE A 124 5.99 10.11 -0.02
N ILE A 125 5.48 11.03 -0.83
CA ILE A 125 4.10 11.48 -0.78
C ILE A 125 3.35 10.88 -1.96
N CYS A 126 2.26 10.16 -1.68
CA CYS A 126 1.33 9.66 -2.69
C CYS A 126 0.00 10.40 -2.60
N MET A 127 -0.63 10.69 -3.73
CA MET A 127 -1.94 11.33 -3.81
C MET A 127 -2.91 10.51 -4.68
N SER A 128 -4.13 10.30 -4.19
CA SER A 128 -5.19 9.58 -4.90
C SER A 128 -6.23 10.50 -5.54
N THR A 129 -7.05 9.93 -6.42
CA THR A 129 -8.13 10.66 -7.10
C THR A 129 -9.22 11.15 -6.15
N SER A 130 -9.35 10.56 -4.97
CA SER A 130 -10.27 11.03 -3.93
C SER A 130 -9.75 12.22 -3.13
N GLY A 131 -8.52 12.69 -3.44
CA GLY A 131 -7.83 13.75 -2.69
C GLY A 131 -7.09 13.26 -1.45
N LEU A 132 -7.02 11.94 -1.20
CA LEU A 132 -6.20 11.40 -0.11
C LEU A 132 -4.71 11.59 -0.43
N LYS A 133 -4.00 12.27 0.46
CA LYS A 133 -2.56 12.47 0.39
C LYS A 133 -1.90 11.82 1.60
N ILE A 134 -0.95 10.93 1.37
CA ILE A 134 -0.26 10.19 2.43
C ILE A 134 1.24 10.34 2.27
N ARG A 135 1.93 10.69 3.36
CA ARG A 135 3.38 10.59 3.49
C ARG A 135 3.75 9.23 4.04
N PHE A 136 4.64 8.51 3.37
CA PHE A 136 5.21 7.25 3.84
C PHE A 136 6.72 7.40 4.08
N PRO A 137 7.19 7.14 5.32
CA PRO A 137 8.58 6.82 5.57
C PRO A 137 8.89 5.42 5.01
N ILE A 138 9.84 5.31 4.09
CA ILE A 138 10.12 4.05 3.36
C ILE A 138 10.51 2.90 4.30
N HIS A 139 11.22 3.19 5.39
CA HIS A 139 11.67 2.16 6.34
C HIS A 139 10.67 1.88 7.47
N GLN A 140 9.65 2.72 7.64
CA GLN A 140 8.65 2.63 8.70
C GLN A 140 7.28 3.05 8.15
N PRO A 141 6.72 2.31 7.18
CA PRO A 141 5.46 2.71 6.54
C PRO A 141 4.28 2.70 7.52
N ASP A 142 4.39 2.05 8.67
CA ASP A 142 3.42 2.11 9.77
C ASP A 142 3.35 3.50 10.44
N LYS A 143 4.36 4.34 10.23
CA LYS A 143 4.42 5.74 10.69
C LYS A 143 3.91 6.73 9.65
N MET A 144 3.20 6.25 8.63
CA MET A 144 2.62 7.12 7.62
C MET A 144 1.66 8.16 8.21
N GLU A 145 1.55 9.27 7.50
CA GLU A 145 0.72 10.40 7.92
C GLU A 145 -0.20 10.83 6.79
N VAL A 146 -1.48 11.07 7.11
CA VAL A 146 -2.40 11.73 6.19
C VAL A 146 -2.09 13.23 6.22
N ILE A 147 -1.83 13.80 5.05
CA ILE A 147 -1.57 15.23 4.88
C ILE A 147 -2.89 15.94 4.56
N TYR A 148 -3.19 17.02 5.28
CA TYR A 148 -4.27 17.94 4.94
C TYR A 148 -3.66 19.26 4.47
N GLU A 149 -4.20 19.82 3.40
CA GLU A 149 -3.92 21.21 3.02
C GLU A 149 -4.93 22.09 3.78
N ASP A 150 -4.42 23.13 4.46
CA ASP A 150 -5.22 24.10 5.22
C ASP A 150 -5.94 25.10 4.30
#